data_AF-A0A958IT82-F1
#
_entry.id   AF-A0A958IT82-F1
#
_cell.length_a   1.000
_cell.length_b   1.000
_cell.length_c   1.000
_cell.angle_alpha   90.00
_cell.angle_beta   90.00
_cell.angle_gamma   90.00
#
_symmetry.space_group_name_H-M   'P 1'
#
loop_
_entity.id
_entity.type
_entity.pdbx_description
1 polymer ?
#
loop_
_entity_poly.entity_id
_entity_poly.type
_entity_poly.pdbx_seq_one_letter_code
_entity_poly.pdbx_strand_id
1 'polypeptide(L)'
;MKNQSADLHILELNGTGLTIAELVEVARNSDVLIQLSADARQRMEKSRRWVEQVQKSGEPVVYGINTGFGSKAVVSISKEKLRELQRNLIISHAAGTGEPLAIEAARAAMLLRANTLARGFSGIRIEVVERLLKMLENGVTPWIPAQGSLGASGDLAPLSHLALVLSRGEDDDPEENSGRAYWYESDTRTWRLTSGKEAMAAGGIPRVVLEAKEGLALNNGTQVSTALLALAFYDATQIVKLADVAMAMTLEGLEGISAAFRPEVHQLRPLPGQIATAENIRRLTAGSGLLDRRYDKVQDAYSLRCHPQVLAGVRDTLNFIEQTLNVEMNSTNDNPIIIPELTQANKAISGGNFHAQPVAFAADFLSIVLCEVGSIAERRIFRLSDKNLNGGLPSFLISNPGLESGLMIAQYTAASLVSENK
;
A
#
# COMPACT_ATOMS: atom_id res chain seq x y z
N MET A 1 -24.69 -30.93 -5.29
CA MET A 1 -24.43 -30.09 -6.47
C MET A 1 -25.35 -28.88 -6.43
N LYS A 2 -24.84 -27.74 -5.94
CA LYS A 2 -25.40 -26.42 -6.24
C LYS A 2 -24.25 -25.62 -6.83
N ASN A 3 -24.17 -25.63 -8.16
CA ASN A 3 -23.43 -24.63 -8.91
C ASN A 3 -24.15 -23.30 -8.67
N GLN A 4 -23.67 -22.52 -7.71
CA GLN A 4 -23.75 -21.08 -7.85
C GLN A 4 -22.49 -20.70 -8.61
N SER A 5 -22.64 -20.28 -9.87
CA SER A 5 -21.61 -19.49 -10.52
C SER A 5 -21.46 -18.24 -9.66
N ALA A 6 -20.42 -18.19 -8.83
CA ALA A 6 -19.95 -16.91 -8.33
C ALA A 6 -19.61 -16.10 -9.58
N ASP A 7 -20.34 -15.02 -9.83
CA ASP A 7 -19.95 -14.05 -10.84
C ASP A 7 -18.52 -13.63 -10.47
N LEU A 8 -17.56 -14.11 -11.26
CA LEU A 8 -16.14 -13.81 -11.05
C LEU A 8 -16.01 -12.31 -11.18
N HIS A 9 -15.75 -11.63 -10.06
CA HIS A 9 -15.53 -10.20 -10.04
C HIS A 9 -14.23 -9.92 -10.79
N ILE A 10 -14.35 -9.43 -12.03
CA ILE A 10 -13.21 -9.04 -12.86
C ILE A 10 -12.87 -7.59 -12.55
N LEU A 11 -11.68 -7.34 -12.01
CA LEU A 11 -11.14 -5.99 -11.86
C LEU A 11 -10.60 -5.50 -13.21
N GLU A 12 -11.20 -4.45 -13.76
CA GLU A 12 -10.76 -3.85 -15.01
C GLU A 12 -9.80 -2.67 -14.75
N LEU A 13 -8.51 -2.87 -15.05
CA LEU A 13 -7.50 -1.83 -14.95
C LEU A 13 -7.55 -0.91 -16.17
N ASN A 14 -7.84 0.36 -15.90
CA ASN A 14 -7.81 1.41 -16.91
C ASN A 14 -6.69 2.45 -16.66
N GLY A 15 -5.84 2.26 -15.65
CA GLY A 15 -4.79 3.20 -15.27
C GLY A 15 -5.25 4.34 -14.34
N THR A 16 -6.55 4.42 -14.07
CA THR A 16 -7.17 5.38 -13.17
C THR A 16 -8.32 4.72 -12.41
N GLY A 17 -8.79 5.35 -11.32
CA GLY A 17 -9.95 4.87 -10.57
C GLY A 17 -9.74 3.59 -9.77
N LEU A 18 -8.53 3.05 -9.70
CA LEU A 18 -8.21 1.95 -8.78
C LEU A 18 -8.40 2.44 -7.35
N THR A 19 -9.23 1.75 -6.59
CA THR A 19 -9.51 2.07 -5.18
C THR A 19 -8.55 1.34 -4.24
N ILE A 20 -8.37 1.87 -3.03
CA ILE A 20 -7.58 1.22 -1.97
C ILE A 20 -8.17 -0.16 -1.62
N ALA A 21 -9.50 -0.30 -1.63
CA ALA A 21 -10.18 -1.56 -1.35
C ALA A 21 -9.84 -2.62 -2.40
N GLU A 22 -9.92 -2.29 -3.70
CA GLU A 22 -9.55 -3.22 -4.78
C GLU A 22 -8.07 -3.58 -4.75
N LEU A 23 -7.19 -2.63 -4.40
CA LEU A 23 -5.77 -2.90 -4.20
C LEU A 23 -5.55 -3.94 -3.10
N VAL A 24 -6.20 -3.76 -1.95
CA VAL A 24 -6.13 -4.69 -0.80
C VAL A 24 -6.71 -6.05 -1.15
N GLU A 25 -7.83 -6.08 -1.88
CA GLU A 25 -8.49 -7.31 -2.37
C GLU A 25 -7.50 -8.16 -3.18
N VAL A 26 -6.84 -7.56 -4.18
CA VAL A 26 -5.85 -8.25 -5.03
C VAL A 26 -4.58 -8.60 -4.25
N ALA A 27 -4.14 -7.73 -3.35
CA ALA A 27 -2.94 -7.95 -2.55
C ALA A 27 -3.08 -9.16 -1.62
N ARG A 28 -4.25 -9.31 -0.98
CA ARG A 28 -4.49 -10.32 0.05
C ARG A 28 -5.12 -11.62 -0.47
N ASN A 29 -5.76 -11.59 -1.64
CA ASN A 29 -6.44 -12.75 -2.22
C ASN A 29 -5.80 -13.15 -3.57
N SER A 30 -5.73 -14.45 -3.82
CA SER A 30 -5.25 -15.02 -5.09
C SER A 30 -6.32 -15.10 -6.17
N ASP A 31 -7.59 -15.05 -5.79
CA ASP A 31 -8.71 -15.47 -6.66
C ASP A 31 -9.39 -14.29 -7.37
N VAL A 32 -8.65 -13.21 -7.62
CA VAL A 32 -9.15 -12.02 -8.32
C VAL A 32 -8.69 -12.05 -9.77
N LEU A 33 -9.64 -12.00 -10.71
CA LEU A 33 -9.33 -11.87 -12.13
C LEU A 33 -9.08 -10.39 -12.48
N ILE A 34 -8.04 -10.12 -13.26
CA ILE A 34 -7.60 -8.75 -13.53
C ILE A 34 -7.31 -8.60 -15.02
N GLN A 35 -7.95 -7.64 -15.67
CA GLN A 35 -7.75 -7.38 -17.09
C GLN A 35 -7.50 -5.91 -17.39
N LEU A 36 -6.78 -5.65 -18.49
CA LEU A 36 -6.67 -4.30 -19.03
C LEU A 36 -7.93 -3.92 -19.82
N SER A 37 -8.47 -2.74 -19.52
CA SER A 37 -9.52 -2.11 -20.32
C SER A 37 -9.10 -1.90 -21.78
N ALA A 38 -10.09 -1.89 -22.68
CA ALA A 38 -9.86 -1.59 -24.09
C ALA A 38 -9.23 -0.20 -24.29
N ASP A 39 -9.68 0.80 -23.52
CA ASP A 39 -9.16 2.17 -23.60
C ASP A 39 -7.70 2.27 -23.11
N ALA A 40 -7.33 1.55 -22.05
CA ALA A 40 -5.93 1.48 -21.60
C ALA A 40 -5.03 0.88 -22.69
N ARG A 41 -5.46 -0.23 -23.30
CA ARG A 41 -4.73 -0.86 -24.41
C ARG A 41 -4.50 0.14 -25.54
N GLN A 42 -5.54 0.89 -25.94
CA GLN A 42 -5.43 1.88 -27.00
C GLN A 42 -4.41 2.99 -26.67
N ARG A 43 -4.40 3.50 -25.43
CA ARG A 43 -3.43 4.53 -25.00
C ARG A 43 -2.01 3.99 -24.94
N MET A 44 -1.82 2.79 -24.38
CA MET A 44 -0.52 2.11 -24.34
C MET A 44 0.04 1.95 -25.76
N GLU A 45 -0.77 1.50 -26.70
CA GLU A 45 -0.34 1.28 -28.08
C GLU A 45 0.02 2.58 -28.82
N LYS A 46 -0.61 3.72 -28.48
CA LYS A 46 -0.19 5.04 -28.98
C LYS A 46 1.22 5.39 -28.52
N SER A 47 1.52 5.27 -27.22
CA SER A 47 2.87 5.56 -26.71
C SER A 47 3.92 4.57 -27.20
N ARG A 48 3.57 3.28 -27.31
CA ARG A 48 4.48 2.25 -27.82
C ARG A 48 4.86 2.47 -29.28
N ARG A 49 3.90 2.81 -30.14
CA ARG A 49 4.18 3.13 -31.55
C ARG A 49 5.18 4.28 -31.70
N TRP A 50 5.12 5.28 -30.81
CA TRP A 50 6.10 6.36 -30.83
C TRP A 50 7.50 5.87 -30.44
N VAL A 51 7.64 5.05 -29.39
CA VAL A 51 8.95 4.45 -29.03
C VAL A 51 9.55 3.66 -30.19
N GLU A 52 8.73 2.87 -30.88
CA GLU A 52 9.18 2.08 -32.04
C GLU A 52 9.60 2.96 -33.23
N GLN A 53 8.93 4.09 -33.45
CA GLN A 53 9.34 5.07 -34.47
C GLN A 53 10.68 5.70 -34.14
N VAL A 54 10.92 6.07 -32.88
CA VAL A 54 12.21 6.59 -32.41
C VAL A 54 13.31 5.53 -32.54
N GLN A 55 13.02 4.29 -32.15
CA GLN A 55 13.96 3.19 -32.29
C GLN A 55 14.26 2.89 -33.77
N LYS A 56 13.30 3.00 -34.67
CA LYS A 56 13.49 2.79 -36.13
C LYS A 56 14.29 3.91 -36.77
N SER A 57 13.98 5.17 -36.47
CA SER A 57 14.65 6.34 -37.06
C SER A 57 16.01 6.66 -36.42
N GLY A 58 16.18 6.35 -35.14
CA GLY A 58 17.33 6.79 -34.33
C GLY A 58 17.16 8.19 -33.74
N GLU A 59 16.08 8.90 -34.07
CA GLU A 59 15.82 10.28 -33.63
C GLU A 59 14.40 10.46 -33.07
N PRO A 60 14.19 11.36 -32.10
CA PRO A 60 15.22 12.14 -31.41
C PRO A 60 16.02 11.27 -30.42
N VAL A 61 17.10 11.83 -29.86
CA VAL A 61 17.84 11.22 -28.76
C VAL A 61 17.00 11.31 -27.47
N VAL A 62 16.69 10.17 -26.86
CA VAL A 62 15.74 10.06 -25.74
C VAL A 62 16.28 9.11 -24.65
N TYR A 63 16.26 9.61 -23.42
CA TYR A 63 16.70 8.90 -22.22
C TYR A 63 16.07 7.51 -22.08
N GLY A 64 16.90 6.47 -22.04
CA GLY A 64 16.48 5.08 -21.84
C GLY A 64 15.80 4.41 -23.05
N ILE A 65 15.68 5.11 -24.19
CA ILE A 65 15.23 4.54 -25.47
C ILE A 65 16.43 4.26 -26.39
N ASN A 66 17.27 5.25 -26.64
CA ASN A 66 18.49 5.14 -27.47
C ASN A 66 19.75 5.70 -26.79
N THR A 67 19.68 5.99 -25.49
CA THR A 67 20.82 6.37 -24.64
C THR A 67 20.98 5.44 -23.45
N GLY A 68 22.12 5.54 -22.76
CA GLY A 68 22.33 4.96 -21.42
C GLY A 68 21.49 5.61 -20.31
N PHE A 69 21.67 5.14 -19.06
CA PHE A 69 20.95 5.58 -17.86
C PHE A 69 21.81 6.38 -16.89
N GLY A 70 21.18 7.21 -16.04
CA GLY A 70 21.84 8.00 -15.00
C GLY A 70 22.95 8.90 -15.55
N SER A 71 24.13 8.84 -14.93
CA SER A 71 25.33 9.58 -15.36
C SER A 71 25.82 9.23 -16.77
N LYS A 72 25.33 8.12 -17.36
CA LYS A 72 25.65 7.67 -18.72
C LYS A 72 24.60 8.08 -19.76
N ALA A 73 23.68 8.98 -19.43
CA ALA A 73 22.64 9.49 -20.33
C ALA A 73 23.18 10.14 -21.63
N VAL A 74 24.46 10.53 -21.66
CA VAL A 74 25.13 11.15 -22.83
C VAL A 74 25.67 10.13 -23.84
N VAL A 75 25.62 8.83 -23.55
CA VAL A 75 26.16 7.78 -24.43
C VAL A 75 25.03 7.20 -25.30
N SER A 76 25.19 7.30 -26.62
CA SER A 76 24.28 6.66 -27.60
C SER A 76 24.49 5.15 -27.65
N ILE A 77 23.41 4.39 -27.79
CA ILE A 77 23.41 2.92 -27.77
C ILE A 77 22.87 2.39 -29.09
N SER A 78 23.59 1.45 -29.70
CA SER A 78 23.15 0.82 -30.95
C SER A 78 21.92 -0.07 -30.71
N LYS A 79 21.11 -0.28 -31.75
CA LYS A 79 19.82 -0.98 -31.63
C LYS A 79 19.97 -2.41 -31.15
N GLU A 80 21.05 -3.07 -31.57
CA GLU A 80 21.39 -4.46 -31.27
C GLU A 80 21.68 -4.66 -29.79
N LYS A 81 22.13 -3.60 -29.09
CA LYS A 81 22.46 -3.64 -27.66
C LYS A 81 21.32 -3.16 -26.75
N LEU A 82 20.19 -2.74 -27.32
CA LEU A 82 19.11 -2.17 -26.50
C LEU A 82 18.49 -3.18 -25.56
N ARG A 83 18.22 -4.41 -26.02
CA ARG A 83 17.65 -5.46 -25.18
C ARG A 83 18.59 -5.85 -24.04
N GLU A 84 19.88 -6.00 -24.36
CA GLU A 84 20.95 -6.22 -23.38
C GLU A 84 21.02 -5.07 -22.37
N LEU A 85 20.97 -3.81 -22.82
CA LEU A 85 20.97 -2.63 -21.97
C LEU A 85 19.79 -2.64 -20.99
N GLN A 86 18.57 -2.93 -21.44
CA GLN A 86 17.38 -2.96 -20.58
C GLN A 86 17.50 -4.09 -19.55
N ARG A 87 18.02 -5.25 -19.93
CA ARG A 87 18.24 -6.37 -19.01
C ARG A 87 19.33 -6.04 -17.97
N ASN A 88 20.45 -5.47 -18.40
CA ASN A 88 21.55 -5.06 -17.54
C ASN A 88 21.12 -3.97 -16.55
N LEU A 89 20.22 -3.07 -16.95
CA LEU A 89 19.62 -2.11 -16.01
C LEU A 89 18.94 -2.83 -14.86
N ILE A 90 18.06 -3.79 -15.14
CA ILE A 90 17.34 -4.53 -14.11
C ILE A 90 18.31 -5.28 -13.19
N ILE A 91 19.29 -6.00 -13.75
CA ILE A 91 20.27 -6.77 -12.97
C ILE A 91 21.09 -5.84 -12.06
N SER A 92 21.64 -4.75 -12.61
CA SER A 92 22.48 -3.83 -11.83
C SER A 92 21.73 -3.08 -10.73
N HIS A 93 20.42 -2.86 -10.91
CA HIS A 93 19.60 -2.11 -9.96
C HIS A 93 18.92 -3.01 -8.93
N ALA A 94 18.90 -4.33 -9.11
CA ALA A 94 18.40 -5.29 -8.13
C ALA A 94 19.34 -5.45 -6.91
N ALA A 95 19.73 -4.33 -6.30
CA ALA A 95 20.69 -4.20 -5.22
C ALA A 95 20.04 -4.03 -3.83
N GLY A 96 18.77 -4.45 -3.68
CA GLY A 96 18.06 -4.45 -2.40
C GLY A 96 18.61 -5.49 -1.40
N THR A 97 18.40 -5.26 -0.11
CA THR A 97 18.86 -6.12 0.99
C THR A 97 17.82 -6.23 2.13
N GLY A 98 18.12 -7.06 3.13
CA GLY A 98 17.29 -7.28 4.32
C GLY A 98 16.19 -8.32 4.11
N GLU A 99 15.32 -8.41 5.11
CA GLU A 99 14.13 -9.26 5.07
C GLU A 99 13.21 -8.86 3.90
N PRO A 100 12.48 -9.83 3.31
CA PRO A 100 11.58 -9.53 2.22
C PRO A 100 10.38 -8.71 2.70
N LEU A 101 9.81 -7.93 1.77
CA LEU A 101 8.46 -7.43 1.89
C LEU A 101 7.48 -8.58 2.12
N ALA A 102 6.42 -8.30 2.88
CA ALA A 102 5.28 -9.21 2.96
C ALA A 102 4.73 -9.50 1.55
N ILE A 103 4.24 -10.72 1.32
CA ILE A 103 3.72 -11.15 0.01
C ILE A 103 2.63 -10.20 -0.49
N GLU A 104 1.72 -9.77 0.39
CA GLU A 104 0.68 -8.80 0.05
C GLU A 104 1.25 -7.45 -0.43
N ALA A 105 2.35 -6.96 0.16
CA ALA A 105 2.98 -5.71 -0.25
C ALA A 105 3.64 -5.83 -1.62
N ALA A 106 4.29 -6.96 -1.90
CA ALA A 106 4.84 -7.25 -3.22
C ALA A 106 3.73 -7.34 -4.28
N ARG A 107 2.62 -8.03 -3.99
CA ARG A 107 1.43 -8.11 -4.87
C ARG A 107 0.80 -6.75 -5.11
N ALA A 108 0.63 -5.93 -4.07
CA ALA A 108 0.13 -4.57 -4.20
C ALA A 108 1.05 -3.72 -5.11
N ALA A 109 2.37 -3.80 -4.94
CA ALA A 109 3.32 -3.09 -5.79
C ALA A 109 3.23 -3.52 -7.28
N MET A 110 3.03 -4.82 -7.54
CA MET A 110 2.79 -5.33 -8.89
C MET A 110 1.52 -4.73 -9.51
N LEU A 111 0.41 -4.70 -8.76
CA LEU A 111 -0.86 -4.15 -9.26
C LEU A 111 -0.73 -2.65 -9.56
N LEU A 112 -0.14 -1.89 -8.64
CA LEU A 112 0.10 -0.47 -8.85
C LEU A 112 1.01 -0.21 -10.04
N ARG A 113 2.02 -1.07 -10.26
CA ARG A 113 2.89 -0.93 -11.44
C ARG A 113 2.12 -1.19 -12.72
N ALA A 114 1.29 -2.23 -12.76
CA ALA A 114 0.40 -2.48 -13.90
C ALA A 114 -0.54 -1.30 -14.15
N ASN A 115 -1.13 -0.72 -13.10
CA ASN A 115 -2.05 0.43 -13.21
C ASN A 115 -1.32 1.67 -13.76
N THR A 116 -0.16 2.03 -13.22
CA THR A 116 0.65 3.14 -13.75
C THR A 116 0.97 2.96 -15.24
N LEU A 117 1.33 1.74 -15.66
CA LEU A 117 1.63 1.44 -17.06
C LEU A 117 0.39 1.50 -17.97
N ALA A 118 -0.77 1.09 -17.46
CA ALA A 118 -2.06 1.15 -18.14
C ALA A 118 -2.53 2.60 -18.44
N ARG A 119 -1.93 3.61 -17.81
CA ARG A 119 -2.17 5.02 -18.20
C ARG A 119 -1.73 5.30 -19.63
N GLY A 120 -0.73 4.57 -20.13
CA GLY A 120 -0.30 4.61 -21.53
C GLY A 120 0.69 5.72 -21.84
N PHE A 121 1.45 6.19 -20.86
CA PHE A 121 2.51 7.21 -21.04
C PHE A 121 3.93 6.66 -20.86
N SER A 122 4.08 5.35 -20.63
CA SER A 122 5.38 4.72 -20.36
C SER A 122 6.04 4.08 -21.59
N GLY A 123 5.33 3.94 -22.71
CA GLY A 123 5.88 3.35 -23.94
C GLY A 123 6.25 1.87 -23.82
N ILE A 124 5.64 1.15 -22.87
CA ILE A 124 5.81 -0.30 -22.69
C ILE A 124 4.80 -1.07 -23.55
N ARG A 125 5.13 -2.30 -23.95
CA ARG A 125 4.16 -3.16 -24.66
C ARG A 125 3.07 -3.68 -23.73
N ILE A 126 1.88 -3.88 -24.30
CA ILE A 126 0.70 -4.44 -23.61
C ILE A 126 1.01 -5.81 -23.01
N GLU A 127 1.70 -6.67 -23.76
CA GLU A 127 2.05 -8.02 -23.36
C GLU A 127 2.95 -8.09 -22.11
N VAL A 128 3.64 -7.02 -21.74
CA VAL A 128 4.45 -6.97 -20.51
C VAL A 128 3.54 -6.75 -19.30
N VAL A 129 2.58 -5.84 -19.43
CA VAL A 129 1.58 -5.57 -18.38
C VAL A 129 0.67 -6.77 -18.20
N GLU A 130 0.20 -7.40 -19.29
CA GLU A 130 -0.60 -8.63 -19.22
C GLU A 130 0.12 -9.77 -18.49
N ARG A 131 1.44 -9.90 -18.67
CA ARG A 131 2.22 -10.91 -17.93
C ARG A 131 2.35 -10.57 -16.45
N LEU A 132 2.47 -9.29 -16.11
CA LEU A 132 2.44 -8.86 -14.71
C LEU A 132 1.08 -9.17 -14.04
N LEU A 133 -0.02 -9.01 -14.78
CA LEU A 133 -1.36 -9.41 -14.31
C LEU A 133 -1.49 -10.93 -14.18
N LYS A 134 -0.99 -11.70 -15.17
CA LYS A 134 -0.91 -13.16 -15.09
C LYS A 134 -0.14 -13.65 -13.88
N MET A 135 0.92 -12.95 -13.47
CA MET A 135 1.67 -13.28 -12.26
C MET A 135 0.79 -13.14 -11.02
N LEU A 136 -0.02 -12.08 -10.92
CA LEU A 136 -0.97 -11.89 -9.81
C LEU A 136 -2.03 -12.99 -9.77
N GLU A 137 -2.61 -13.33 -10.92
CA GLU A 137 -3.65 -14.36 -11.08
C GLU A 137 -3.15 -15.77 -10.80
N ASN A 138 -1.95 -16.12 -11.28
CA ASN A 138 -1.39 -17.47 -11.16
C ASN A 138 -0.46 -17.62 -9.96
N GLY A 139 -0.57 -16.73 -8.97
CA GLY A 139 0.10 -16.86 -7.69
C GLY A 139 1.63 -16.75 -7.76
N VAL A 140 2.19 -16.00 -8.70
CA VAL A 140 3.64 -15.73 -8.78
C VAL A 140 3.91 -14.35 -8.19
N THR A 141 4.55 -14.30 -7.03
CA THR A 141 4.88 -13.05 -6.33
C THR A 141 6.40 -12.92 -6.14
N PRO A 142 7.07 -11.87 -6.65
CA PRO A 142 8.50 -11.70 -6.49
C PRO A 142 8.92 -11.62 -5.02
N TRP A 143 10.08 -12.21 -4.71
CA TRP A 143 10.77 -11.99 -3.45
C TRP A 143 11.51 -10.65 -3.54
N ILE A 144 11.06 -9.65 -2.77
CA ILE A 144 11.58 -8.29 -2.85
C ILE A 144 12.17 -7.92 -1.49
N PRO A 145 13.48 -7.65 -1.38
CA PRO A 145 14.07 -7.13 -0.15
C PRO A 145 13.47 -5.77 0.24
N ALA A 146 13.27 -5.54 1.54
CA ALA A 146 12.64 -4.32 2.04
C ALA A 146 13.56 -3.09 2.07
N GLN A 147 14.88 -3.24 1.97
CA GLN A 147 15.85 -2.15 2.10
C GLN A 147 16.66 -1.89 0.82
N GLY A 148 17.18 -0.67 0.65
CA GLY A 148 18.09 -0.28 -0.43
C GLY A 148 17.52 0.71 -1.44
N SER A 149 16.24 1.07 -1.35
CA SER A 149 15.64 2.15 -2.14
C SER A 149 15.83 3.51 -1.45
N LEU A 150 15.96 4.58 -2.25
CA LEU A 150 16.04 5.96 -1.77
C LEU A 150 14.68 6.67 -1.73
N GLY A 151 13.69 6.23 -2.53
CA GLY A 151 12.41 6.93 -2.73
C GLY A 151 12.50 8.26 -3.51
N ALA A 152 13.67 8.93 -3.49
CA ALA A 152 13.93 10.16 -4.26
C ALA A 152 14.11 9.92 -5.77
N SER A 153 14.63 8.75 -6.15
CA SER A 153 14.80 8.30 -7.54
C SER A 153 13.74 7.29 -7.97
N GLY A 154 12.64 7.18 -7.21
CA GLY A 154 11.72 6.06 -7.25
C GLY A 154 12.26 4.81 -6.56
N ASP A 155 11.42 3.78 -6.56
CA ASP A 155 11.58 2.46 -5.96
C ASP A 155 12.44 1.52 -6.83
N LEU A 156 13.57 2.05 -7.35
CA LEU A 156 14.41 1.37 -8.34
C LEU A 156 14.81 -0.03 -7.92
N ALA A 157 15.36 -0.17 -6.71
CA ALA A 157 15.88 -1.45 -6.22
C ALA A 157 14.78 -2.52 -6.08
N PRO A 158 13.69 -2.27 -5.32
CA PRO A 158 12.64 -3.27 -5.16
C PRO A 158 11.86 -3.54 -6.45
N LEU A 159 11.59 -2.54 -7.31
CA LEU A 159 10.95 -2.79 -8.60
C LEU A 159 11.87 -3.52 -9.59
N SER A 160 13.19 -3.43 -9.45
CA SER A 160 14.13 -4.24 -10.22
C SER A 160 14.07 -5.71 -9.80
N HIS A 161 13.88 -6.01 -8.51
CA HIS A 161 13.62 -7.39 -8.05
C HIS A 161 12.32 -7.98 -8.63
N LEU A 162 11.27 -7.18 -8.75
CA LEU A 162 10.06 -7.56 -9.48
C LEU A 162 10.35 -7.84 -10.96
N ALA A 163 11.06 -6.93 -11.62
CA ALA A 163 11.36 -7.04 -13.04
C ALA A 163 12.31 -8.21 -13.37
N LEU A 164 13.18 -8.61 -12.44
CA LEU A 164 14.06 -9.78 -12.59
C LEU A 164 13.27 -11.07 -12.84
N VAL A 165 12.19 -11.26 -12.08
CA VAL A 165 11.32 -12.43 -12.18
C VAL A 165 10.55 -12.40 -13.51
N LEU A 166 9.96 -11.25 -13.84
CA LEU A 166 9.15 -11.05 -15.05
C LEU A 166 9.96 -11.21 -16.35
N SER A 167 11.22 -10.77 -16.35
CA SER A 167 12.01 -10.58 -17.56
C SER A 167 13.21 -11.52 -17.66
N ARG A 168 13.67 -11.82 -18.87
CA ARG A 168 14.85 -12.65 -19.17
C ARG A 168 15.78 -11.94 -20.16
N GLY A 169 17.03 -12.41 -20.25
CA GLY A 169 17.90 -12.04 -21.38
C GLY A 169 17.49 -12.73 -22.68
N GLU A 170 17.94 -12.20 -23.81
CA GLU A 170 17.62 -12.76 -25.14
C GLU A 170 18.36 -14.08 -25.38
N ASP A 171 19.69 -14.02 -25.30
CA ASP A 171 20.60 -15.14 -25.61
C ASP A 171 21.10 -15.86 -24.36
N ASP A 172 21.29 -15.12 -23.26
CA ASP A 172 21.75 -15.66 -21.97
C ASP A 172 20.80 -15.23 -20.84
N ASP A 173 20.41 -16.19 -20.01
CA ASP A 173 19.47 -16.01 -18.91
C ASP A 173 19.78 -17.07 -17.86
N PRO A 174 20.86 -16.91 -17.09
CA PRO A 174 21.25 -17.89 -16.09
C PRO A 174 20.30 -17.82 -14.87
N GLU A 175 20.26 -18.90 -14.09
CA GLU A 175 19.28 -19.07 -12.99
C GLU A 175 19.40 -17.97 -11.93
N GLU A 176 20.63 -17.61 -11.58
CA GLU A 176 21.00 -16.55 -10.63
C GLU A 176 20.48 -15.18 -11.03
N ASN A 177 20.28 -14.93 -12.33
CA ASN A 177 19.73 -13.68 -12.84
C ASN A 177 18.19 -13.71 -12.89
N SER A 178 17.52 -14.80 -12.55
CA SER A 178 16.05 -14.85 -12.54
C SER A 178 15.41 -14.26 -11.28
N GLY A 179 16.23 -13.93 -10.27
CA GLY A 179 15.73 -13.53 -8.95
C GLY A 179 15.05 -14.69 -8.22
N ARG A 180 14.31 -14.36 -7.16
CA ARG A 180 13.54 -15.32 -6.37
C ARG A 180 12.08 -14.91 -6.38
N ALA A 181 11.18 -15.88 -6.28
CA ALA A 181 9.75 -15.62 -6.23
C ALA A 181 9.05 -16.66 -5.35
N TYR A 182 7.98 -16.23 -4.72
CA TYR A 182 7.01 -17.11 -4.11
C TYR A 182 6.02 -17.57 -5.17
N TRP A 183 5.73 -18.86 -5.20
CA TRP A 183 4.63 -19.44 -5.97
C TRP A 183 3.56 -19.99 -5.03
N TYR A 184 2.30 -19.67 -5.30
CA TYR A 184 1.15 -20.14 -4.52
C TYR A 184 0.70 -21.51 -5.02
N GLU A 185 0.90 -22.54 -4.22
CA GLU A 185 0.43 -23.89 -4.50
C GLU A 185 -1.05 -24.02 -4.12
N SER A 186 -1.95 -23.95 -5.10
CA SER A 186 -3.40 -23.97 -4.87
C SER A 186 -3.88 -25.22 -4.12
N ASP A 187 -3.27 -26.37 -4.38
CA ASP A 187 -3.64 -27.66 -3.79
C ASP A 187 -3.34 -27.72 -2.30
N THR A 188 -2.22 -27.12 -1.88
CA THR A 188 -1.78 -27.09 -0.48
C THR A 188 -2.17 -25.80 0.25
N ARG A 189 -2.58 -24.76 -0.50
CA ARG A 189 -2.84 -23.40 -0.02
C ARG A 189 -1.64 -22.77 0.69
N THR A 190 -0.44 -23.05 0.20
CA THR A 190 0.82 -22.54 0.78
C THR A 190 1.66 -21.79 -0.24
N TRP A 191 2.51 -20.89 0.25
CA TRP A 191 3.49 -20.19 -0.57
C TRP A 191 4.83 -20.91 -0.49
N ARG A 192 5.41 -21.23 -1.65
CA ARG A 192 6.74 -21.83 -1.75
C ARG A 192 7.72 -20.86 -2.39
N LEU A 193 8.88 -20.68 -1.78
CA LEU A 193 9.94 -19.82 -2.31
C LEU A 193 10.84 -20.62 -3.26
N THR A 194 10.97 -20.15 -4.50
CA THR A 194 11.75 -20.78 -5.57
C THR A 194 12.60 -19.74 -6.31
N SER A 195 13.30 -20.16 -7.36
CA SER A 195 13.83 -19.21 -8.34
C SER A 195 12.69 -18.54 -9.11
N GLY A 196 12.98 -17.38 -9.73
CA GLY A 196 12.01 -16.69 -10.56
C GLY A 196 11.60 -17.51 -11.78
N LYS A 197 12.51 -18.28 -12.39
CA LYS A 197 12.17 -19.18 -13.50
C LYS A 197 11.25 -20.32 -13.07
N GLU A 198 11.55 -20.98 -11.96
CA GLU A 198 10.72 -22.08 -11.45
C GLU A 198 9.30 -21.58 -11.15
N ALA A 199 9.18 -20.43 -10.46
CA ALA A 199 7.86 -19.85 -10.15
C ALA A 199 7.08 -19.47 -11.41
N MET A 200 7.73 -18.80 -12.38
CA MET A 200 7.10 -18.42 -13.64
C MET A 200 6.67 -19.66 -14.45
N ALA A 201 7.49 -20.72 -14.48
CA ALA A 201 7.16 -21.98 -15.14
C ALA A 201 5.98 -22.70 -14.46
N ALA A 202 5.98 -22.76 -13.12
CA ALA A 202 4.90 -23.35 -12.34
C ALA A 202 3.57 -22.60 -12.50
N GLY A 203 3.63 -21.26 -12.64
CA GLY A 203 2.49 -20.42 -13.00
C GLY A 203 2.10 -20.45 -14.49
N GLY A 204 2.83 -21.18 -15.34
CA GLY A 204 2.58 -21.24 -16.79
C GLY A 204 2.82 -19.91 -17.52
N ILE A 205 3.71 -19.05 -17.01
CA ILE A 205 3.94 -17.69 -17.50
C ILE A 205 5.31 -17.61 -18.19
N PRO A 206 5.36 -17.34 -19.51
CA PRO A 206 6.63 -17.13 -20.19
C PRO A 206 7.24 -15.76 -19.80
N ARG A 207 8.52 -15.77 -19.43
CA ARG A 207 9.31 -14.55 -19.12
C ARG A 207 9.59 -13.72 -20.37
N VAL A 208 9.68 -12.39 -20.20
CA VAL A 208 9.77 -11.41 -21.30
C VAL A 208 11.19 -11.04 -21.66
N VAL A 209 11.53 -11.01 -22.96
CA VAL A 209 12.70 -10.27 -23.44
C VAL A 209 12.32 -8.79 -23.60
N LEU A 210 12.96 -7.93 -22.81
CA LEU A 210 12.61 -6.50 -22.74
C LEU A 210 13.09 -5.74 -23.98
N GLU A 211 12.22 -4.89 -24.51
CA GLU A 211 12.51 -3.96 -25.60
C GLU A 211 12.86 -2.56 -25.09
N ALA A 212 13.21 -1.65 -26.00
CA ALA A 212 13.56 -0.27 -25.66
C ALA A 212 12.57 0.38 -24.67
N LYS A 213 13.14 1.02 -23.63
CA LYS A 213 12.48 1.62 -22.46
C LYS A 213 11.85 0.65 -21.46
N GLU A 214 11.64 -0.62 -21.76
CA GLU A 214 10.79 -1.48 -20.92
C GLU A 214 11.42 -1.82 -19.57
N GLY A 215 12.76 -1.93 -19.48
CA GLY A 215 13.44 -2.10 -18.19
C GLY A 215 13.24 -0.89 -17.28
N LEU A 216 13.43 0.31 -17.83
CA LEU A 216 13.19 1.56 -17.09
C LEU A 216 11.71 1.73 -16.74
N ALA A 217 10.82 1.41 -17.68
CA ALA A 217 9.38 1.41 -17.47
C ALA A 217 8.90 0.30 -16.52
N LEU A 218 9.74 -0.63 -16.08
CA LEU A 218 9.38 -1.56 -15.01
C LEU A 218 9.89 -1.11 -13.64
N ASN A 219 11.08 -0.49 -13.58
CA ASN A 219 11.72 -0.17 -12.30
C ASN A 219 11.60 1.28 -11.83
N ASN A 220 11.07 2.20 -12.64
CA ASN A 220 11.04 3.62 -12.32
C ASN A 220 9.66 4.12 -11.87
N GLY A 221 9.46 4.37 -10.57
CA GLY A 221 8.22 4.91 -10.00
C GLY A 221 8.13 4.74 -8.48
N THR A 222 6.96 4.98 -7.88
CA THR A 222 6.76 5.02 -6.42
C THR A 222 5.89 3.86 -5.89
N GLN A 223 5.76 2.78 -6.68
CA GLN A 223 4.73 1.78 -6.45
C GLN A 223 4.94 0.91 -5.20
N VAL A 224 6.18 0.70 -4.76
CA VAL A 224 6.46 -0.10 -3.55
C VAL A 224 6.15 0.73 -2.31
N SER A 225 6.62 1.97 -2.29
CA SER A 225 6.32 2.93 -1.21
C SER A 225 4.82 3.18 -1.08
N THR A 226 4.13 3.35 -2.22
CA THR A 226 2.66 3.54 -2.27
C THR A 226 1.91 2.29 -1.83
N ALA A 227 2.36 1.10 -2.21
CA ALA A 227 1.76 -0.16 -1.78
C ALA A 227 1.82 -0.34 -0.26
N LEU A 228 2.99 -0.10 0.34
CA LEU A 228 3.18 -0.19 1.79
C LEU A 228 2.27 0.80 2.53
N LEU A 229 2.24 2.06 2.07
CA LEU A 229 1.38 3.07 2.67
C LEU A 229 -0.11 2.70 2.53
N ALA A 230 -0.55 2.22 1.37
CA ALA A 230 -1.95 1.89 1.12
C ALA A 230 -2.45 0.74 2.00
N LEU A 231 -1.65 -0.32 2.15
CA LEU A 231 -1.96 -1.45 3.03
C LEU A 231 -2.00 -1.02 4.50
N ALA A 232 -0.98 -0.28 4.95
CA ALA A 232 -0.92 0.25 6.32
C ALA A 232 -2.09 1.21 6.60
N PHE A 233 -2.43 2.07 5.64
CA PHE A 233 -3.58 2.97 5.72
C PHE A 233 -4.88 2.17 5.85
N TYR A 234 -5.09 1.16 5.02
CA TYR A 234 -6.30 0.32 5.08
C TYR A 234 -6.46 -0.29 6.47
N ASP A 235 -5.41 -0.89 7.03
CA ASP A 235 -5.44 -1.48 8.36
C ASP A 235 -5.63 -0.42 9.46
N ALA A 236 -4.99 0.75 9.33
CA ALA A 236 -5.19 1.88 10.23
C ALA A 236 -6.65 2.34 10.30
N THR A 237 -7.37 2.36 9.17
CA THR A 237 -8.81 2.69 9.19
C THR A 237 -9.62 1.67 9.99
N GLN A 238 -9.23 0.39 9.99
CA GLN A 238 -9.89 -0.64 10.81
C GLN A 238 -9.54 -0.47 12.29
N ILE A 239 -8.27 -0.18 12.61
CA ILE A 239 -7.82 0.11 13.98
C ILE A 239 -8.59 1.31 14.56
N VAL A 240 -8.78 2.38 13.79
CA VAL A 240 -9.52 3.57 14.25
C VAL A 240 -11.01 3.27 14.46
N LYS A 241 -11.63 2.40 13.64
CA LYS A 241 -13.00 1.92 13.90
C LYS A 241 -13.06 1.11 15.20
N LEU A 242 -12.10 0.20 15.41
CA LEU A 242 -11.99 -0.59 16.64
C LEU A 242 -11.75 0.30 17.87
N ALA A 243 -11.02 1.41 17.73
CA ALA A 243 -10.80 2.36 18.81
C ALA A 243 -12.11 2.99 19.32
N ASP A 244 -13.07 3.28 18.43
CA ASP A 244 -14.40 3.76 18.82
C ASP A 244 -15.21 2.68 19.53
N VAL A 245 -15.16 1.43 19.04
CA VAL A 245 -15.83 0.29 19.70
C VAL A 245 -15.26 0.06 21.11
N ALA A 246 -13.94 -0.01 21.23
CA ALA A 246 -13.26 -0.16 22.51
C ALA A 246 -13.55 1.02 23.46
N MET A 247 -13.64 2.23 22.92
CA MET A 247 -14.03 3.42 23.69
C MET A 247 -15.48 3.32 24.19
N ALA A 248 -16.43 2.93 23.35
CA ALA A 248 -17.83 2.77 23.74
C ALA A 248 -17.97 1.73 24.87
N MET A 249 -17.33 0.57 24.73
CA MET A 249 -17.32 -0.47 25.78
C MET A 249 -16.67 0.03 27.08
N THR A 250 -15.58 0.81 26.97
CA THR A 250 -14.93 1.42 28.14
C THR A 250 -15.86 2.44 28.81
N LEU A 251 -16.57 3.24 28.02
CA LEU A 251 -17.52 4.24 28.53
C LEU A 251 -18.63 3.56 29.32
N GLU A 252 -19.19 2.46 28.81
CA GLU A 252 -20.19 1.67 29.54
C GLU A 252 -19.62 1.03 30.81
N GLY A 253 -18.45 0.39 30.71
CA GLY A 253 -17.81 -0.27 31.86
C GLY A 253 -17.43 0.68 33.00
N LEU A 254 -17.22 1.97 32.69
CA LEU A 254 -16.89 3.01 33.67
C LEU A 254 -18.07 3.93 34.02
N GLU A 255 -19.29 3.56 33.62
CA GLU A 255 -20.51 4.36 33.82
C GLU A 255 -20.28 5.82 33.40
N GLY A 256 -19.79 6.00 32.18
CA GLY A 256 -19.38 7.28 31.61
C GLY A 256 -20.54 8.23 31.31
N ILE A 257 -20.19 9.49 31.07
CA ILE A 257 -21.13 10.60 30.88
C ILE A 257 -21.39 10.80 29.39
N SER A 258 -22.60 10.50 28.94
CA SER A 258 -22.98 10.59 27.52
C SER A 258 -23.03 12.03 27.02
N ALA A 259 -23.27 13.00 27.92
CA ALA A 259 -23.39 14.41 27.60
C ALA A 259 -22.14 14.99 26.88
N ALA A 260 -20.96 14.39 27.10
CA ALA A 260 -19.72 14.75 26.44
C ALA A 260 -19.73 14.53 24.91
N PHE A 261 -20.61 13.67 24.41
CA PHE A 261 -20.68 13.27 23.00
C PHE A 261 -21.85 13.93 22.26
N ARG A 262 -22.55 14.87 22.90
CA ARG A 262 -23.73 15.53 22.35
C ARG A 262 -23.43 16.30 21.06
N PRO A 263 -24.29 16.22 20.03
CA PRO A 263 -24.09 16.93 18.77
C PRO A 263 -23.83 18.42 18.97
N GLU A 264 -24.54 19.05 19.92
CA GLU A 264 -24.43 20.49 20.19
C GLU A 264 -23.01 20.90 20.59
N VAL A 265 -22.30 20.07 21.35
CA VAL A 265 -20.91 20.33 21.75
C VAL A 265 -19.98 20.29 20.55
N HIS A 266 -20.14 19.29 19.69
CA HIS A 266 -19.24 19.09 18.55
C HIS A 266 -19.56 20.00 17.36
N GLN A 267 -20.78 20.52 17.26
CA GLN A 267 -21.14 21.54 16.27
C GLN A 267 -20.50 22.90 16.57
N LEU A 268 -20.20 23.22 17.85
CA LEU A 268 -19.50 24.46 18.22
C LEU A 268 -18.03 24.48 17.79
N ARG A 269 -17.44 23.32 17.48
CA ARG A 269 -16.09 23.18 16.90
C ARG A 269 -16.14 22.10 15.81
N PRO A 270 -16.56 22.44 14.57
CA PRO A 270 -17.01 21.47 13.58
C PRO A 270 -15.87 20.84 12.78
N LEU A 271 -14.90 20.22 13.47
CA LEU A 271 -13.92 19.37 12.82
C LEU A 271 -14.61 18.07 12.34
N PRO A 272 -14.47 17.67 11.06
CA PRO A 272 -15.18 16.50 10.52
C PRO A 272 -14.92 15.22 11.33
N GLY A 273 -13.66 14.91 11.63
CA GLY A 273 -13.28 13.77 12.45
C GLY A 273 -13.84 13.81 13.87
N GLN A 274 -13.97 15.02 14.45
CA GLN A 274 -14.54 15.21 15.78
C GLN A 274 -16.04 14.87 15.81
N ILE A 275 -16.79 15.40 14.84
CA ILE A 275 -18.23 15.15 14.71
C ILE A 275 -18.48 13.66 14.46
N ALA A 276 -17.76 13.07 13.51
CA ALA A 276 -17.89 11.66 13.15
C ALA A 276 -17.58 10.73 14.33
N THR A 277 -16.53 11.02 15.09
CA THR A 277 -16.18 10.23 16.28
C THR A 277 -17.28 10.32 17.34
N ALA A 278 -17.76 11.53 17.64
CA ALA A 278 -18.83 11.70 18.63
C ALA A 278 -20.12 10.99 18.20
N GLU A 279 -20.47 11.06 16.92
CA GLU A 279 -21.60 10.33 16.36
C GLU A 279 -21.45 8.82 16.47
N ASN A 280 -20.28 8.27 16.15
CA ASN A 280 -20.01 6.85 16.31
C ASN A 280 -20.21 6.38 17.74
N ILE A 281 -19.67 7.11 18.73
CA ILE A 281 -19.85 6.75 20.14
C ILE A 281 -21.32 6.79 20.53
N ARG A 282 -22.06 7.85 20.17
CA ARG A 282 -23.51 7.93 20.44
C ARG A 282 -24.29 6.76 19.82
N ARG A 283 -23.93 6.36 18.59
CA ARG A 283 -24.57 5.24 17.91
C ARG A 283 -24.26 3.90 18.59
N LEU A 284 -23.01 3.69 18.98
CA LEU A 284 -22.55 2.46 19.63
C LEU A 284 -23.14 2.29 21.04
N THR A 285 -23.41 3.39 21.75
CA THR A 285 -23.97 3.35 23.11
C THR A 285 -25.48 3.64 23.16
N ALA A 286 -26.14 3.72 22.00
CA ALA A 286 -27.57 3.99 21.93
C ALA A 286 -28.38 2.90 22.67
N GLY A 287 -29.21 3.31 23.62
CA GLY A 287 -30.03 2.40 24.43
C GLY A 287 -29.28 1.72 25.59
N SER A 288 -28.02 2.07 25.83
CA SER A 288 -27.28 1.55 26.99
C SER A 288 -27.92 2.00 28.30
N GLY A 289 -28.12 1.04 29.21
CA GLY A 289 -28.55 1.30 30.59
C GLY A 289 -27.40 1.48 31.59
N LEU A 290 -26.16 1.57 31.10
CA LEU A 290 -24.94 1.67 31.93
C LEU A 290 -24.39 3.09 32.03
N LEU A 291 -24.68 3.95 31.04
CA LEU A 291 -24.23 5.33 31.03
C LEU A 291 -25.00 6.20 32.03
N ASP A 292 -24.36 7.29 32.47
CA ASP A 292 -24.97 8.35 33.28
C ASP A 292 -25.58 7.88 34.64
N ARG A 293 -25.14 6.73 35.18
CA ARG A 293 -25.65 6.18 36.46
C ARG A 293 -25.09 6.86 37.71
N ARG A 294 -23.99 7.60 37.55
CA ARG A 294 -23.18 8.18 38.63
C ARG A 294 -23.50 9.66 38.80
N TYR A 295 -24.48 9.97 39.64
CA TYR A 295 -24.95 11.35 39.88
C TYR A 295 -23.91 12.27 40.54
N ASP A 296 -22.91 11.69 41.22
CA ASP A 296 -21.78 12.40 41.83
C ASP A 296 -20.69 12.79 40.81
N LYS A 297 -20.72 12.20 39.61
CA LYS A 297 -19.71 12.38 38.57
C LYS A 297 -20.12 13.52 37.63
N VAL A 298 -19.39 14.63 37.68
CA VAL A 298 -19.69 15.81 36.85
C VAL A 298 -19.06 15.71 35.45
N GLN A 299 -17.84 15.17 35.36
CA GLN A 299 -17.11 15.02 34.11
C GLN A 299 -16.23 13.76 34.13
N ASP A 300 -16.08 13.12 32.98
CA ASP A 300 -15.08 12.07 32.78
C ASP A 300 -13.67 12.65 32.58
N ALA A 301 -12.67 11.79 32.82
CA ALA A 301 -11.29 12.02 32.47
C ALA A 301 -11.08 12.14 30.95
N TYR A 302 -9.97 12.75 30.54
CA TYR A 302 -9.70 13.06 29.13
C TYR A 302 -9.62 11.83 28.23
N SER A 303 -9.13 10.69 28.72
CA SER A 303 -9.09 9.43 27.95
C SER A 303 -10.46 8.90 27.54
N LEU A 304 -11.55 9.45 28.12
CA LEU A 304 -12.93 9.20 27.74
C LEU A 304 -13.54 10.44 27.06
N ARG A 305 -13.64 11.56 27.79
CA ARG A 305 -14.37 12.75 27.35
C ARG A 305 -13.73 13.46 26.17
N CYS A 306 -12.41 13.40 26.04
CA CYS A 306 -11.69 14.03 24.95
C CYS A 306 -11.46 13.09 23.75
N HIS A 307 -12.02 11.87 23.76
CA HIS A 307 -11.87 10.91 22.66
C HIS A 307 -12.28 11.51 21.31
N PRO A 308 -13.40 12.24 21.16
CA PRO A 308 -13.75 12.87 19.88
C PRO A 308 -12.71 13.88 19.39
N GLN A 309 -12.11 14.65 20.29
CA GLN A 309 -11.13 15.68 19.93
C GLN A 309 -9.77 15.06 19.57
N VAL A 310 -9.35 14.01 20.26
CA VAL A 310 -8.10 13.28 19.95
C VAL A 310 -8.24 12.55 18.61
N LEU A 311 -9.33 11.80 18.41
CA LEU A 311 -9.56 11.07 17.16
C LEU A 311 -9.92 11.99 15.99
N ALA A 312 -10.29 13.25 16.23
CA ALA A 312 -10.42 14.24 15.17
C ALA A 312 -9.09 14.43 14.42
N GLY A 313 -8.00 14.65 15.16
CA GLY A 313 -6.66 14.80 14.58
C GLY A 313 -6.25 13.57 13.77
N VAL A 314 -6.58 12.37 14.28
CA VAL A 314 -6.32 11.09 13.60
C VAL A 314 -7.13 10.99 12.30
N ARG A 315 -8.46 11.13 12.37
CA ARG A 315 -9.34 10.95 11.21
C ARG A 315 -9.12 12.00 10.12
N ASP A 316 -8.93 13.25 10.50
CA ASP A 316 -8.69 14.33 9.53
C ASP A 316 -7.33 14.14 8.83
N THR A 317 -6.32 13.59 9.54
CA THR A 317 -5.05 13.20 8.94
C THR A 317 -5.18 11.98 8.03
N LEU A 318 -5.97 10.98 8.41
CA LEU A 318 -6.28 9.83 7.54
C LEU A 318 -6.95 10.29 6.25
N ASN A 319 -7.85 11.28 6.28
CA ASN A 319 -8.45 11.84 5.07
C ASN A 319 -7.39 12.48 4.14
N PHE A 320 -6.40 13.19 4.70
CA PHE A 320 -5.28 13.73 3.93
C PHE A 320 -4.42 12.61 3.28
N ILE A 321 -4.14 11.55 4.04
CA ILE A 321 -3.39 10.38 3.54
C ILE A 321 -4.16 9.69 2.42
N GLU A 322 -5.46 9.50 2.60
CA GLU A 322 -6.35 8.90 1.59
C GLU A 322 -6.36 9.69 0.29
N GLN A 323 -6.43 11.04 0.38
CA GLN A 323 -6.33 11.91 -0.80
C GLN A 323 -4.99 11.75 -1.53
N THR A 324 -3.90 11.68 -0.77
CA THR A 324 -2.55 11.47 -1.33
C THR A 324 -2.45 10.12 -2.04
N LEU A 325 -2.92 9.05 -1.41
CA LEU A 325 -2.95 7.70 -1.97
C LEU A 325 -3.80 7.61 -3.23
N ASN A 326 -5.02 8.17 -3.22
CA ASN A 326 -5.92 8.11 -4.37
C ASN A 326 -5.31 8.78 -5.61
N VAL A 327 -4.54 9.86 -5.43
CA VAL A 327 -3.80 10.50 -6.52
C VAL A 327 -2.61 9.63 -6.96
N GLU A 328 -1.78 9.19 -6.02
CA GLU A 328 -0.53 8.48 -6.33
C GLU A 328 -0.79 7.12 -7.01
N MET A 329 -1.74 6.33 -6.49
CA MET A 329 -2.12 5.02 -7.04
C MET A 329 -2.62 5.09 -8.49
N ASN A 330 -3.11 6.25 -8.91
CA ASN A 330 -3.74 6.50 -10.20
C ASN A 330 -2.94 7.48 -11.09
N SER A 331 -1.65 7.66 -10.77
CA SER A 331 -0.73 8.58 -11.45
C SER A 331 0.29 7.87 -12.35
N THR A 332 0.96 8.66 -13.19
CA THR A 332 2.10 8.21 -14.01
C THR A 332 3.38 8.60 -13.29
N ASN A 333 3.78 7.75 -12.34
CA ASN A 333 5.06 7.86 -11.64
C ASN A 333 6.11 7.10 -12.48
N ASP A 334 6.58 7.73 -13.56
CA ASP A 334 7.58 7.19 -14.49
C ASP A 334 8.40 8.36 -15.08
N ASN A 335 9.56 8.06 -15.65
CA ASN A 335 10.38 9.01 -16.39
C ASN A 335 11.27 8.28 -17.44
N PRO A 336 11.39 8.81 -18.67
CA PRO A 336 10.65 9.96 -19.19
C PRO A 336 9.20 9.56 -19.49
N ILE A 337 8.31 10.56 -19.47
CA ILE A 337 6.90 10.40 -19.79
C ILE A 337 6.72 10.65 -21.29
N ILE A 338 6.10 9.71 -21.99
CA ILE A 338 5.80 9.82 -23.41
C ILE A 338 4.40 10.36 -23.55
N ILE A 339 4.24 11.53 -24.15
CA ILE A 339 2.95 12.17 -24.40
C ILE A 339 2.68 12.16 -25.90
N PRO A 340 1.99 11.13 -26.44
CA PRO A 340 1.82 10.95 -27.88
C PRO A 340 1.12 12.11 -28.59
N GLU A 341 0.32 12.88 -27.86
CA GLU A 341 -0.47 14.03 -28.34
C GLU A 341 0.40 15.26 -28.63
N LEU A 342 1.65 15.30 -28.14
CA LEU A 342 2.55 16.41 -28.45
C LEU A 342 2.86 16.47 -29.95
N THR A 343 2.87 17.68 -30.49
CA THR A 343 3.12 17.96 -31.91
C THR A 343 4.59 18.05 -32.26
N GLN A 344 5.46 18.29 -31.28
CA GLN A 344 6.91 18.33 -31.46
C GLN A 344 7.49 16.91 -31.72
N ALA A 345 8.67 16.87 -32.34
CA ALA A 345 9.36 15.61 -32.66
C ALA A 345 9.68 14.77 -31.41
N ASN A 346 10.16 15.42 -30.34
CA ASN A 346 10.40 14.75 -29.06
C ASN A 346 9.17 14.75 -28.16
N LYS A 347 8.48 13.61 -28.12
CA LYS A 347 7.30 13.40 -27.27
C LYS A 347 7.64 12.84 -25.89
N ALA A 348 8.92 12.55 -25.60
CA ALA A 348 9.38 12.15 -24.29
C ALA A 348 9.82 13.36 -23.47
N ILE A 349 9.13 13.58 -22.35
CA ILE A 349 9.41 14.66 -21.42
C ILE A 349 10.06 14.09 -20.17
N SER A 350 11.26 14.58 -19.87
CA SER A 350 11.94 14.25 -18.62
C SER A 350 11.36 15.10 -17.48
N GLY A 351 11.08 14.45 -16.35
CA GLY A 351 10.54 15.08 -15.15
C GLY A 351 10.88 14.30 -13.89
N GLY A 352 10.28 14.69 -12.77
CA GLY A 352 10.54 14.12 -11.44
C GLY A 352 9.38 13.32 -10.85
N ASN A 353 8.43 12.84 -11.66
CA ASN A 353 7.21 12.17 -11.17
C ASN A 353 7.48 10.84 -10.42
N PHE A 354 8.72 10.35 -10.42
CA PHE A 354 9.16 9.19 -9.64
C PHE A 354 9.50 9.52 -8.18
N HIS A 355 9.48 10.79 -7.76
CA HIS A 355 9.90 11.19 -6.42
C HIS A 355 8.76 11.00 -5.39
N ALA A 356 8.98 10.13 -4.41
CA ALA A 356 7.95 9.70 -3.44
C ALA A 356 7.70 10.68 -2.27
N GLN A 357 7.99 11.98 -2.40
CA GLN A 357 7.93 12.90 -1.24
C GLN A 357 6.53 13.00 -0.61
N PRO A 358 5.43 13.10 -1.38
CA PRO A 358 4.09 13.12 -0.81
C PRO A 358 3.75 11.84 -0.04
N VAL A 359 4.16 10.68 -0.58
CA VAL A 359 3.98 9.36 0.05
C VAL A 359 4.77 9.29 1.36
N ALA A 360 6.01 9.79 1.37
CA ALA A 360 6.84 9.81 2.58
C ALA A 360 6.19 10.61 3.71
N PHE A 361 5.72 11.83 3.45
CA PHE A 361 5.02 12.62 4.47
C PHE A 361 3.71 11.97 4.93
N ALA A 362 2.95 11.38 4.01
CA ALA A 362 1.75 10.64 4.37
C ALA A 362 2.06 9.43 5.28
N ALA A 363 3.17 8.72 5.04
CA ALA A 363 3.63 7.63 5.89
C ALA A 363 4.08 8.12 7.28
N ASP A 364 4.85 9.22 7.35
CA ASP A 364 5.26 9.82 8.62
C ASP A 364 4.05 10.23 9.46
N PHE A 365 3.06 10.88 8.83
CA PHE A 365 1.83 11.26 9.51
C PHE A 365 1.00 10.05 9.94
N LEU A 366 0.94 8.99 9.13
CA LEU A 366 0.24 7.76 9.50
C LEU A 366 0.85 7.14 10.76
N SER A 367 2.19 7.10 10.83
CA SER A 367 2.92 6.63 12.02
C SER A 367 2.56 7.45 13.25
N ILE A 368 2.66 8.78 13.17
CA ILE A 368 2.35 9.70 14.28
C ILE A 368 0.93 9.48 14.81
N VAL A 369 -0.07 9.41 13.92
CA VAL A 369 -1.47 9.31 14.38
C VAL A 369 -1.80 7.93 14.96
N LEU A 370 -1.17 6.85 14.49
CA LEU A 370 -1.34 5.52 15.08
C LEU A 370 -0.74 5.45 16.49
N CYS A 371 0.37 6.14 16.74
CA CYS A 371 0.93 6.24 18.09
C CYS A 371 -0.05 6.91 19.06
N GLU A 372 -0.77 7.94 18.61
CA GLU A 372 -1.79 8.62 19.44
C GLU A 372 -2.99 7.71 19.74
N VAL A 373 -3.45 6.92 18.76
CA VAL A 373 -4.51 5.92 18.95
C VAL A 373 -4.12 4.89 20.01
N GLY A 374 -2.88 4.37 19.93
CA GLY A 374 -2.35 3.44 20.92
C GLY A 374 -2.23 4.07 22.32
N SER A 375 -1.72 5.30 22.39
CA SER A 375 -1.55 6.06 23.63
C SER A 375 -2.87 6.27 24.37
N ILE A 376 -3.90 6.78 23.71
CA ILE A 376 -5.20 7.02 24.37
C ILE A 376 -5.89 5.70 24.76
N ALA A 377 -5.73 4.63 23.98
CA ALA A 377 -6.24 3.32 24.31
C ALA A 377 -5.57 2.74 25.57
N GLU A 378 -4.25 2.83 25.68
CA GLU A 378 -3.52 2.37 26.87
C GLU A 378 -3.91 3.17 28.11
N ARG A 379 -4.13 4.50 28.00
CA ARG A 379 -4.65 5.30 29.12
C ARG A 379 -6.03 4.83 29.61
N ARG A 380 -6.85 4.25 28.73
CA ARG A 380 -8.11 3.60 29.13
C ARG A 380 -7.88 2.26 29.82
N ILE A 381 -6.95 1.43 29.33
CA ILE A 381 -6.55 0.16 29.99
C ILE A 381 -6.05 0.43 31.41
N PHE A 382 -5.17 1.42 31.58
CA PHE A 382 -4.66 1.82 32.89
C PHE A 382 -5.80 2.27 33.82
N ARG A 383 -6.71 3.10 33.32
CA ARG A 383 -7.87 3.59 34.10
C ARG A 383 -8.78 2.45 34.55
N LEU A 384 -9.06 1.47 33.70
CA LEU A 384 -9.87 0.29 34.05
C LEU A 384 -9.17 -0.58 35.10
N SER A 385 -7.85 -0.67 35.03
CA SER A 385 -7.04 -1.51 35.92
C SER A 385 -6.82 -0.90 37.30
N ASP A 386 -6.80 0.43 37.42
CA ASP A 386 -6.55 1.09 38.71
C ASP A 386 -7.84 1.26 39.51
N LYS A 387 -7.91 0.60 40.68
CA LYS A 387 -9.08 0.65 41.60
C LYS A 387 -9.47 2.07 42.04
N ASN A 388 -8.54 3.02 42.00
CA ASN A 388 -8.81 4.41 42.38
C ASN A 388 -9.42 5.21 41.21
N LEU A 389 -9.39 4.67 39.99
CA LEU A 389 -9.78 5.36 38.76
C LEU A 389 -10.93 4.66 38.01
N ASN A 390 -11.14 3.36 38.26
CA ASN A 390 -12.04 2.49 37.51
C ASN A 390 -13.50 2.50 37.99
N GLY A 391 -13.84 3.39 38.92
CA GLY A 391 -15.21 3.60 39.35
C GLY A 391 -15.81 2.49 40.21
N GLY A 392 -14.99 1.75 40.96
CA GLY A 392 -15.47 0.75 41.92
C GLY A 392 -15.35 -0.70 41.44
N LEU A 393 -14.75 -0.90 40.26
CA LEU A 393 -14.38 -2.22 39.78
C LEU A 393 -13.19 -2.79 40.59
N PRO A 394 -13.04 -4.12 40.67
CA PRO A 394 -11.86 -4.72 41.30
C PRO A 394 -10.55 -4.24 40.67
N SER A 395 -9.48 -4.13 41.47
CA SER A 395 -8.15 -3.80 40.98
C SER A 395 -7.72 -4.80 39.91
N PHE A 396 -7.19 -4.32 38.79
CA PHE A 396 -6.80 -5.14 37.62
C PHE A 396 -7.91 -6.04 37.07
N LEU A 397 -9.18 -5.71 37.35
CA LEU A 397 -10.36 -6.50 36.98
C LEU A 397 -10.29 -7.96 37.46
N ILE A 398 -9.71 -8.15 38.65
CA ILE A 398 -9.49 -9.45 39.26
C ILE A 398 -10.77 -10.06 39.86
N SER A 399 -10.91 -11.40 39.78
CA SER A 399 -12.00 -12.12 40.45
C SER A 399 -11.61 -12.55 41.86
N ASN A 400 -10.39 -13.10 42.05
CA ASN A 400 -9.90 -13.58 43.36
C ASN A 400 -8.62 -12.83 43.80
N PRO A 401 -8.74 -11.68 44.49
CA PRO A 401 -7.59 -10.91 44.98
C PRO A 401 -6.60 -11.74 45.81
N GLY A 402 -5.31 -11.65 45.47
CA GLY A 402 -4.22 -12.33 46.19
C GLY A 402 -3.86 -13.71 45.66
N LEU A 403 -4.81 -14.43 45.05
CA LEU A 403 -4.53 -15.70 44.35
C LEU A 403 -4.28 -15.48 42.85
N GLU A 404 -4.95 -14.49 42.26
CA GLU A 404 -4.83 -14.13 40.86
C GLU A 404 -4.13 -12.78 40.68
N SER A 405 -3.75 -12.47 39.45
CA SER A 405 -3.20 -11.16 39.06
C SER A 405 -4.13 -10.37 38.11
N GLY A 406 -5.27 -10.95 37.72
CA GLY A 406 -6.19 -10.36 36.74
C GLY A 406 -5.44 -9.92 35.47
N LEU A 407 -5.70 -8.68 35.03
CA LEU A 407 -5.08 -8.07 33.85
C LEU A 407 -3.83 -7.24 34.15
N MET A 408 -3.21 -7.39 35.32
CA MET A 408 -2.04 -6.59 35.74
C MET A 408 -0.91 -6.64 34.70
N ILE A 409 -0.52 -7.85 34.28
CA ILE A 409 0.60 -8.01 33.33
C ILE A 409 0.21 -7.56 31.92
N ALA A 410 -1.06 -7.72 31.53
CA ALA A 410 -1.55 -7.20 30.25
C ALA A 410 -1.42 -5.67 30.17
N GLN A 411 -1.65 -4.96 31.27
CA GLN A 411 -1.41 -3.51 31.33
C GLN A 411 0.07 -3.16 31.18
N TYR A 412 0.99 -3.94 31.74
CA TYR A 412 2.44 -3.71 31.58
C TYR A 412 2.85 -3.88 30.12
N THR A 413 2.36 -4.94 29.47
CA THR A 413 2.57 -5.17 28.04
C THR A 413 2.04 -4.02 27.21
N ALA A 414 0.81 -3.55 27.46
CA ALA A 414 0.23 -2.41 26.74
C ALA A 414 1.08 -1.14 26.89
N ALA A 415 1.54 -0.84 28.11
CA ALA A 415 2.41 0.31 28.38
C ALA A 415 3.77 0.19 27.66
N SER A 416 4.35 -1.01 27.64
CA SER A 416 5.60 -1.29 26.93
C SER A 416 5.45 -1.05 25.42
N LEU A 417 4.41 -1.60 24.80
CA LEU A 417 4.16 -1.47 23.35
C LEU A 417 3.90 -0.01 22.95
N VAL A 418 3.15 0.74 23.75
CA VAL A 418 2.97 2.18 23.52
C VAL A 418 4.28 2.95 23.66
N SER A 419 5.19 2.52 24.53
CA SER A 419 6.50 3.16 24.67
C SER A 419 7.44 2.84 23.51
N GLU A 420 7.33 1.65 22.91
CA GLU A 420 8.10 1.26 21.73
C GLU A 420 7.68 2.03 20.48
N ASN A 421 6.39 2.38 20.37
CA ASN A 421 5.86 3.16 19.26
C ASN A 421 6.22 4.65 19.29
N LYS A 422 6.69 5.19 20.42
CA LYS A 422 7.07 6.61 20.58
C LYS A 422 8.50 6.84 20.12
#